data_AF-A0A529HMU1-F1
#
_entry.id   AF-A0A529HMU1-F1
#
_cell.length_a   1.000
_cell.length_b   1.000
_cell.length_c   1.000
_cell.angle_alpha   90.00
_cell.angle_beta   90.00
_cell.angle_gamma   90.00
#
_symmetry.space_group_name_H-M   'P 1'
#
loop_
_entity.id
_entity.type
_entity.pdbx_description
1 polymer ?
#
loop_
_entity_poly.entity_id
_entity_poly.type
_entity_poly.pdbx_seq_one_letter_code
_entity_poly.pdbx_strand_id
1 'polypeptide(L)'
;GYGSTSDTLVVFSAQALSGPWTPHPMNPVLIDLRMARPGGAFVRNREGRILLPVQDGTLGYGGGLGLSELLDLDQQAVRLSQPRPVDPEGDWPYPKIHTLNRAGMLEVIDGIAAVRKHSGKQ
;
A
#
# COMPACT_ATOMS: atom_id res chain seq x y z
N GLY A 1 -12.05 -15.95 14.86
CA GLY A 1 -11.18 -14.77 15.04
C GLY A 1 -11.82 -13.59 14.33
N TYR A 2 -11.63 -12.37 14.82
CA TYR A 2 -12.06 -11.17 14.12
C TYR A 2 -11.10 -10.94 12.94
N GLY A 3 -11.44 -11.46 11.75
CA GLY A 3 -10.72 -11.14 10.51
C GLY A 3 -10.92 -9.66 10.16
N SER A 4 -9.92 -9.05 9.54
CA SER A 4 -10.02 -7.67 9.06
C SER A 4 -10.47 -7.67 7.61
N THR A 5 -11.29 -6.72 7.18
CA THR A 5 -11.65 -6.57 5.76
C THR A 5 -10.47 -6.17 4.87
N SER A 6 -9.29 -5.93 5.45
CA SER A 6 -8.09 -5.42 4.77
C SER A 6 -6.85 -6.32 4.93
N ASP A 7 -7.02 -7.56 5.40
CA ASP A 7 -5.88 -8.48 5.64
C ASP A 7 -5.56 -9.40 4.46
N THR A 8 -6.35 -9.41 3.39
CA THR A 8 -6.23 -10.37 2.30
C THR A 8 -5.95 -9.69 0.95
N LEU A 9 -4.89 -10.10 0.26
CA LEU A 9 -4.58 -9.65 -1.11
C LEU A 9 -5.01 -10.72 -2.12
N VAL A 10 -5.80 -10.29 -3.10
CA VAL A 10 -6.20 -11.09 -4.28
C VAL A 10 -5.82 -10.34 -5.55
N VAL A 11 -5.47 -11.08 -6.59
CA VAL A 11 -5.04 -10.55 -7.89
C VAL A 11 -5.97 -11.05 -8.99
N PHE A 12 -6.28 -10.19 -9.95
CA PHE A 12 -7.06 -10.51 -11.13
C PHE A 12 -6.30 -10.04 -12.38
N SER A 13 -6.53 -10.69 -13.51
CA SER A 13 -5.94 -10.32 -14.81
C SER A 13 -7.00 -10.29 -15.91
N ALA A 14 -6.79 -9.43 -16.90
CA ALA A 14 -7.63 -9.28 -18.09
C ALA A 14 -6.78 -8.79 -19.26
N GLN A 15 -7.19 -9.10 -20.50
CA GLN A 15 -6.53 -8.55 -21.70
C GLN A 15 -6.93 -7.10 -21.98
N ALA A 16 -8.09 -6.67 -21.48
CA ALA A 16 -8.60 -5.31 -21.59
C ALA A 16 -9.05 -4.79 -20.21
N LEU A 17 -8.96 -3.47 -19.99
CA LEU A 17 -9.36 -2.85 -18.72
C LEU A 17 -10.84 -3.10 -18.38
N SER A 18 -11.70 -3.24 -19.39
CA SER A 18 -13.11 -3.59 -19.25
C SER A 18 -13.36 -5.06 -18.87
N GLY A 19 -12.32 -5.90 -18.84
CA GLY A 19 -12.43 -7.32 -18.60
C GLY A 19 -12.62 -8.16 -19.89
N PRO A 20 -12.99 -9.44 -19.75
CA PRO A 20 -13.32 -10.11 -18.48
C PRO A 20 -12.11 -10.26 -17.56
N TRP A 21 -12.32 -10.05 -16.26
CA TRP A 21 -11.30 -10.22 -15.23
C TRP A 21 -11.34 -11.65 -14.67
N THR A 22 -10.22 -12.36 -14.75
CA THR A 22 -10.06 -13.73 -14.25
C THR A 22 -9.23 -13.72 -12.97
N PRO A 23 -9.65 -14.40 -11.88
CA PRO A 23 -8.86 -14.49 -10.65
C PRO A 23 -7.56 -15.25 -10.92
N HIS A 24 -6.48 -14.78 -10.30
CA HIS A 24 -5.20 -15.49 -10.33
C HIS A 24 -5.33 -16.84 -9.59
N PRO A 25 -4.74 -17.95 -10.09
CA PRO A 25 -4.88 -19.28 -9.49
C PRO A 25 -4.34 -19.37 -8.06
N MET A 26 -3.37 -18.52 -7.69
CA MET A 26 -2.80 -18.44 -6.35
C MET A 26 -3.61 -17.58 -5.37
N ASN A 27 -4.82 -17.13 -5.71
CA ASN A 27 -5.62 -16.36 -4.77
C ASN A 27 -6.11 -17.21 -3.57
N PRO A 28 -6.05 -16.67 -2.34
CA PRO A 28 -5.45 -15.39 -1.96
C PRO A 28 -3.92 -15.45 -2.01
N VAL A 29 -3.31 -14.42 -2.60
CA VAL A 29 -1.84 -14.34 -2.74
C VAL A 29 -1.19 -14.24 -1.37
N LEU A 30 -1.80 -13.48 -0.45
CA LEU A 30 -1.36 -13.41 0.94
C LEU A 30 -2.50 -13.01 1.88
N ILE A 31 -2.37 -13.41 3.14
CA ILE A 31 -3.19 -12.93 4.25
C ILE A 31 -2.23 -12.38 5.32
N ASP A 32 -2.10 -11.06 5.40
CA ASP A 32 -1.19 -10.35 6.31
C ASP A 32 -1.63 -8.88 6.50
N LEU A 33 -1.97 -8.51 7.74
CA LEU A 33 -2.38 -7.15 8.11
C LEU A 33 -1.32 -6.08 7.79
N ARG A 34 -0.05 -6.46 7.64
CA ARG A 34 1.08 -5.54 7.41
C ARG A 34 1.27 -5.17 5.93
N MET A 35 0.74 -5.98 5.01
CA MET A 35 1.09 -5.85 3.60
C MET A 35 -0.01 -6.23 2.59
N ALA A 36 -1.19 -6.66 3.04
CA ALA A 36 -2.27 -7.02 2.13
C ALA A 36 -2.98 -5.80 1.52
N ARG A 37 -3.10 -4.71 2.29
CA ARG A 37 -3.80 -3.51 1.85
C ARG A 37 -2.89 -2.61 1.01
N PRO A 38 -3.25 -2.26 -0.23
CA PRO A 38 -2.50 -1.29 -1.01
C PRO A 38 -2.46 0.08 -0.31
N GLY A 39 -1.26 0.64 -0.22
CA GLY A 39 -0.97 2.01 0.20
C GLY A 39 -0.74 2.94 -0.99
N GLY A 40 -1.15 2.58 -2.20
CA GLY A 40 -0.90 3.34 -3.42
C GLY A 40 -0.75 2.47 -4.66
N ALA A 41 -0.41 3.10 -5.78
CA ALA A 41 -0.09 2.43 -7.04
C ALA A 41 1.33 1.84 -7.02
N PHE A 42 1.60 0.90 -7.92
CA PHE A 42 2.97 0.47 -8.19
C PHE A 42 3.80 1.65 -8.69
N VAL A 43 4.99 1.83 -8.11
CA VAL A 43 5.94 2.87 -8.49
C VAL A 43 7.28 2.26 -8.85
N ARG A 44 8.02 2.91 -9.75
CA ARG A 44 9.39 2.51 -10.09
C ARG A 44 10.38 3.39 -9.36
N ASN A 45 11.35 2.80 -8.68
CA ASN A 45 12.43 3.53 -8.02
C ASN A 45 13.58 3.89 -9.00
N ARG A 46 14.60 4.60 -8.51
CA ARG A 46 15.73 5.07 -9.34
C ARG A 46 16.58 3.92 -9.89
N GLU A 47 16.62 2.79 -9.19
CA GLU A 47 17.34 1.58 -9.58
C GLU A 47 16.50 0.70 -10.54
N GLY A 48 15.31 1.15 -10.94
CA GLY A 48 14.43 0.45 -11.88
C GLY A 48 13.55 -0.63 -11.26
N ARG A 49 13.57 -0.82 -9.93
CA ARG A 49 12.74 -1.79 -9.22
C ARG A 49 11.29 -1.32 -9.14
N ILE A 50 10.35 -2.25 -9.19
CA ILE A 50 8.92 -1.98 -9.06
C ILE A 50 8.53 -2.23 -7.60
N LEU A 51 7.94 -1.21 -6.96
CA LEU A 51 7.54 -1.24 -5.56
C LEU A 51 6.02 -1.05 -5.46
N LEU A 52 5.39 -1.82 -4.60
CA LEU A 52 4.03 -1.62 -4.14
C LEU A 52 4.07 -0.96 -2.74
N PRO A 53 3.59 0.28 -2.59
CA PRO A 53 3.27 0.81 -1.28
C PRO A 53 2.15 -0.02 -0.65
N VAL A 54 2.33 -0.42 0.60
CA VAL A 54 1.38 -1.23 1.37
C VAL A 54 1.13 -0.58 2.73
N GLN A 55 -0.11 -0.63 3.19
CA GLN A 55 -0.47 -0.10 4.51
C GLN A 55 -0.15 -1.13 5.58
N ASP A 56 0.48 -0.68 6.66
CA ASP A 56 0.60 -1.46 7.88
C ASP A 56 -0.68 -1.27 8.73
N GLY A 57 -1.54 -2.28 8.68
CA GLY A 57 -2.80 -2.32 9.43
C GLY A 57 -2.69 -2.91 10.83
N THR A 58 -1.49 -3.24 11.34
CA THR A 58 -1.32 -3.88 12.66
C THR A 58 -1.78 -3.01 13.83
N LEU A 59 -1.72 -1.69 13.68
CA LEU A 59 -2.20 -0.70 14.66
C LEU A 59 -3.52 -0.03 14.22
N GLY A 60 -4.22 -0.62 13.25
CA GLY A 60 -5.40 -0.04 12.61
C GLY A 60 -5.08 0.89 11.44
N TYR A 61 -6.09 1.62 10.95
CA TYR A 61 -5.92 2.52 9.81
C TYR A 61 -4.95 3.67 10.13
N GLY A 62 -4.01 3.92 9.23
CA GLY A 62 -2.92 4.87 9.48
C GLY A 62 -1.87 4.36 10.47
N GLY A 63 -1.77 3.05 10.68
CA GLY A 63 -0.75 2.41 11.51
C GLY A 63 0.67 2.56 10.95
N GLY A 64 0.79 2.62 9.62
CA GLY A 64 2.04 2.93 8.93
C GLY A 64 1.96 2.67 7.43
N LEU A 65 3.05 2.94 6.74
CA LEU A 65 3.24 2.63 5.32
C LEU A 65 4.55 1.86 5.16
N GLY A 66 4.56 0.85 4.30
CA GLY A 66 5.76 0.16 3.87
C GLY A 66 5.85 0.05 2.35
N LEU A 67 7.03 -0.29 1.85
CA LEU A 67 7.28 -0.54 0.42
C LEU A 67 7.71 -2.00 0.23
N SER A 68 6.92 -2.75 -0.52
CA SER A 68 7.23 -4.13 -0.94
C SER A 68 7.69 -4.15 -2.39
N GLU A 69 8.80 -4.80 -2.69
CA GLU A 69 9.29 -5.00 -4.06
C GLU A 69 8.50 -6.10 -4.76
N LEU A 70 8.11 -5.88 -6.02
CA LEU A 70 7.54 -6.90 -6.87
C LEU A 70 8.66 -7.81 -7.38
N LEU A 71 8.74 -9.01 -6.82
CA LEU A 71 9.77 -10.00 -7.14
C LEU A 71 9.36 -10.89 -8.30
N ASP A 72 8.06 -11.17 -8.42
CA ASP A 72 7.49 -12.05 -9.44
C ASP A 72 6.03 -11.71 -9.73
N LEU A 73 5.66 -11.71 -11.01
CA LEU A 73 4.29 -11.50 -11.47
C LEU A 73 4.11 -12.14 -12.84
N ASP A 74 3.52 -13.31 -12.86
CA ASP A 74 3.10 -13.99 -14.08
C ASP A 74 1.73 -14.66 -13.89
N GLN A 75 1.38 -15.63 -14.74
CA GLN A 75 0.09 -16.33 -14.67
C GLN A 75 0.06 -17.42 -13.59
N GLN A 76 1.21 -17.76 -13.00
CA GLN A 76 1.41 -18.85 -12.05
C GLN A 76 1.88 -18.34 -10.68
N ALA A 77 2.54 -17.18 -10.62
CA ALA A 77 3.17 -16.65 -9.43
C ALA A 77 2.92 -15.15 -9.23
N VAL A 78 2.68 -14.78 -7.97
CA VAL A 78 2.71 -13.39 -7.49
C VAL A 78 3.55 -13.37 -6.22
N ARG A 79 4.68 -12.65 -6.24
CA ARG A 79 5.57 -12.56 -5.07
C ARG A 79 5.98 -11.12 -4.80
N LEU A 80 5.75 -10.71 -3.55
CA LEU A 80 6.17 -9.42 -3.00
C LEU A 80 7.25 -9.67 -1.93
N SER A 81 8.22 -8.78 -1.81
CA SER A 81 9.13 -8.79 -0.67
C SER A 81 8.38 -8.42 0.62
N GLN A 82 8.97 -8.77 1.77
CA GLN A 82 8.56 -8.14 3.02
C GLN A 82 8.66 -6.61 2.88
N PRO A 83 7.68 -5.85 3.42
CA PRO A 83 7.69 -4.41 3.31
C PRO A 83 8.84 -3.82 4.09
N ARG A 84 9.53 -2.85 3.48
CA ARG A 84 10.42 -1.95 4.22
C ARG A 84 9.57 -0.80 4.75
N PRO A 85 9.48 -0.58 6.07
CA PRO A 85 8.67 0.50 6.62
C PRO A 85 9.22 1.86 6.19
N VAL A 86 8.30 2.80 5.92
CA VAL A 86 8.62 4.21 5.83
C VAL A 86 8.80 4.73 7.25
N ASP A 87 9.94 5.34 7.51
CA ASP A 87 10.30 5.82 8.84
C ASP A 87 9.37 6.97 9.28
N PRO A 88 8.61 6.81 10.38
CA PRO A 88 7.76 7.88 10.90
C PRO A 88 8.56 9.03 11.53
N GLU A 89 9.84 8.85 11.82
CA GLU A 89 10.73 9.85 12.42
C GLU A 89 11.51 10.67 11.37
N GLY A 90 11.23 10.49 10.08
CA GLY A 90 11.83 11.29 9.02
C GLY A 90 11.40 12.77 9.06
N ASP A 91 11.91 13.57 8.10
CA ASP A 91 11.63 15.01 7.99
C ASP A 91 10.15 15.35 7.70
N TRP A 92 9.28 14.35 7.60
CA TRP A 92 7.86 14.52 7.34
C TRP A 92 7.08 14.72 8.66
N PRO A 93 6.33 15.82 8.82
CA PRO A 93 5.73 16.18 10.10
C PRO A 93 4.49 15.35 10.50
N TYR A 94 4.04 14.41 9.65
CA TYR A 94 2.83 13.62 9.89
C TYR A 94 3.14 12.12 9.97
N PRO A 95 3.22 11.54 11.19
CA PRO A 95 3.75 10.18 11.39
C PRO A 95 2.84 9.06 10.88
N LYS A 96 1.58 9.37 10.52
CA LYS A 96 0.56 8.39 10.12
C LYS A 96 0.34 8.39 8.61
N ILE A 97 1.41 8.18 7.86
CA ILE A 97 1.36 8.02 6.40
C ILE A 97 0.66 6.69 6.10
N HIS A 98 -0.26 6.70 5.14
CA HIS A 98 -0.96 5.50 4.70
C HIS A 98 -1.19 5.45 3.19
N THR A 99 -0.85 6.51 2.45
CA THR A 99 -0.84 6.48 0.99
C THR A 99 0.43 7.13 0.45
N LEU A 100 1.04 6.53 -0.56
CA LEU A 100 2.09 7.10 -1.40
C LEU A 100 1.80 6.77 -2.87
N ASN A 101 1.79 7.79 -3.73
CA ASN A 101 1.65 7.66 -5.17
C ASN A 101 2.66 8.53 -5.89
N ARG A 102 3.00 8.15 -7.13
CA ARG A 102 3.87 8.94 -8.00
C ARG A 102 3.38 8.92 -9.44
N ALA A 103 3.39 10.10 -10.07
CA ALA A 103 3.14 10.27 -11.49
C ALA A 103 4.17 11.24 -12.07
N GLY A 104 5.16 10.70 -12.79
CA GLY A 104 6.28 11.50 -13.33
C GLY A 104 7.08 12.20 -12.22
N MET A 105 7.05 13.54 -12.24
CA MET A 105 7.71 14.39 -11.25
C MET A 105 6.84 14.68 -10.02
N LEU A 106 5.58 14.27 -10.02
CA LEU A 106 4.67 14.50 -8.90
C LEU A 106 4.65 13.29 -7.97
N GLU A 107 4.81 13.57 -6.68
CA GLU A 107 4.63 12.61 -5.59
C GLU A 107 3.47 13.10 -4.72
N VAL A 108 2.60 12.18 -4.32
CA VAL A 108 1.44 12.45 -3.48
C VAL A 108 1.51 11.53 -2.28
N ILE A 109 1.52 12.13 -1.09
CA ILE A 109 1.56 11.44 0.19
C ILE A 109 0.30 11.84 0.97
N ASP A 110 -0.46 10.86 1.44
CA ASP A 110 -1.60 11.09 2.33
C ASP A 110 -1.31 10.50 3.71
N GLY A 111 -1.71 11.26 4.73
CA GLY A 111 -1.41 10.95 6.13
C GLY A 111 -2.35 11.64 7.10
N ILE A 112 -2.41 11.12 8.32
CA ILE A 112 -3.24 11.69 9.38
C ILE A 112 -2.40 12.67 10.20
N ALA A 113 -2.87 13.92 10.30
CA ALA A 113 -2.27 14.97 11.10
C ALA A 113 -3.17 15.33 12.30
N ALA A 114 -2.57 15.51 13.48
CA ALA A 114 -3.26 16.16 14.58
C ALA A 114 -3.33 17.67 14.31
N VAL A 115 -4.54 18.20 14.06
CA VAL A 115 -4.75 19.63 13.86
C VAL A 115 -5.28 20.23 15.17
N ARG A 116 -4.68 21.34 15.63
CA ARG A 116 -5.23 22.09 16.77
C ARG A 116 -6.63 22.58 16.40
N LYS A 117 -7.65 22.19 17.17
CA LYS A 117 -8.97 22.83 17.07
C LYS A 117 -8.79 24.32 17.36
N HIS A 118 -9.10 25.18 16.40
CA HIS A 118 -9.27 26.60 16.68
C HIS A 118 -10.45 26.72 17.64
N SER A 119 -10.20 27.13 18.89
CA SER A 119 -11.25 27.61 19.77
C SER A 119 -11.71 28.95 19.20
N GLY A 120 -12.69 28.90 18.30
CA GLY A 120 -13.42 30.09 17.88
C GLY A 120 -14.09 30.70 19.10
N LYS A 121 -13.48 31.77 19.64
CA LYS A 121 -14.21 32.75 20.44
C LYS A 121 -14.69 33.81 19.45
N GLN A 122 -16.00 33.85 19.21
CA GLN A 122 -16.69 35.12 18.97
C GLN A 122 -17.01 35.74 20.32
#